data_AF-A0A6M4X242-F1
#
_entry.id   AF-A0A6M4X242-F1
#
_cell.length_a   1.000
_cell.length_b   1.000
_cell.length_c   1.000
_cell.angle_alpha   90.00
_cell.angle_beta   90.00
_cell.angle_gamma   90.00
#
_symmetry.space_group_name_H-M   'P 1'
#
loop_
_entity.id
_entity.type
_entity.pdbx_description
1 polymer ?
#
loop_
_entity_poly.entity_id
_entity_poly.type
_entity_poly.pdbx_seq_one_letter_code
_entity_poly.pdbx_strand_id
1 'polypeptide(L)'
;MTAHVLTTEAGARLQLVACALRNTGTDWGLITNSAHQPSGVTGVVQHADRLELQHAVSATHVVSMLVTVDETYAASGLRVGASAGLALSNLYLYSGASATPLNPATVAATNGNLWVTGYLLLPAA
;
A
#
# COMPACT_ATOMS: atom_id res chain seq x y z
N MET A 1 -2.52 7.97 -13.53
CA MET A 1 -1.75 6.75 -13.19
C MET A 1 -2.37 5.56 -13.90
N THR A 2 -1.58 4.53 -14.19
CA THR A 2 -2.08 3.31 -14.84
C THR A 2 -2.91 2.48 -13.87
N ALA A 3 -4.02 1.92 -14.34
CA ALA A 3 -4.84 0.98 -13.59
C ALA A 3 -4.88 -0.33 -14.38
N HIS A 4 -4.42 -1.43 -13.77
CA HIS A 4 -4.50 -2.75 -14.38
C HIS A 4 -5.71 -3.50 -13.84
N VAL A 5 -6.56 -4.00 -14.74
CA VAL A 5 -7.71 -4.84 -14.41
C VAL A 5 -7.43 -6.24 -14.92
N LEU A 6 -7.55 -7.22 -14.03
CA LEU A 6 -7.48 -8.64 -14.35
C LEU A 6 -8.90 -9.17 -14.51
N THR A 7 -9.12 -9.96 -15.55
CA THR A 7 -10.37 -10.70 -15.73
C THR A 7 -10.09 -12.17 -15.41
N THR A 8 -10.82 -12.74 -14.46
CA THR A 8 -10.71 -14.18 -14.14
C THR A 8 -11.40 -15.00 -15.23
N GLU A 9 -11.13 -16.31 -15.29
CA GLU A 9 -11.82 -17.19 -16.25
C GLU A 9 -13.34 -17.22 -16.07
N ALA A 10 -13.82 -16.99 -14.85
CA ALA A 10 -15.25 -16.86 -14.54
C ALA A 10 -15.83 -15.47 -14.90
N GLY A 11 -15.04 -14.59 -15.51
CA GLY A 11 -15.47 -13.25 -15.93
C GLY A 11 -15.46 -12.18 -14.83
N ALA A 12 -15.00 -12.51 -13.61
CA ALA A 12 -14.89 -11.52 -12.54
C ALA A 12 -13.77 -10.54 -12.84
N ARG A 13 -14.00 -9.25 -12.57
CA ARG A 13 -13.04 -8.17 -12.82
C ARG A 13 -12.37 -7.75 -11.53
N LEU A 14 -11.05 -7.84 -11.46
CA LEU A 14 -10.25 -7.47 -10.29
C LEU A 14 -9.36 -6.29 -10.63
N GLN A 15 -9.47 -5.21 -9.88
CA GLN A 15 -8.50 -4.13 -9.91
C GLN A 15 -7.24 -4.54 -9.13
N LEU A 16 -6.08 -4.45 -9.78
CA LEU A 16 -4.79 -4.54 -9.10
C LEU A 16 -4.49 -3.20 -8.41
N VAL A 17 -4.33 -3.25 -7.09
CA VAL A 17 -3.78 -2.17 -6.26
C VAL A 17 -2.36 -2.55 -5.88
N ALA A 18 -1.36 -1.96 -6.52
CA ALA A 18 0.04 -2.28 -6.27
C ALA A 18 0.92 -1.05 -6.33
N CYS A 19 1.85 -0.91 -5.38
CA CYS A 19 2.85 0.15 -5.39
C CYS A 19 4.01 -0.17 -4.44
N ALA A 20 5.13 0.53 -4.63
CA ALA A 20 6.16 0.67 -3.62
C ALA A 20 6.04 2.06 -2.97
N LEU A 21 6.12 2.11 -1.64
CA LEU A 21 6.15 3.34 -0.84
C LEU A 21 7.52 3.52 -0.19
N ARG A 22 8.00 4.75 -0.12
CA ARG A 22 9.26 5.08 0.56
C ARG A 22 9.18 6.45 1.21
N ASN A 23 9.85 6.57 2.35
CA ASN A 23 10.16 7.84 3.00
C ASN A 23 11.68 7.98 3.11
N THR A 24 12.26 8.96 2.42
CA THR A 24 13.70 9.27 2.46
C THR A 24 14.06 10.38 3.46
N GLY A 25 13.14 10.72 4.37
CA GLY A 25 13.35 11.73 5.43
C GLY A 25 12.55 13.01 5.27
N THR A 26 11.64 13.09 4.29
CA THR A 26 10.71 14.22 4.13
C THR A 26 9.29 13.77 4.42
N ASP A 27 8.74 12.91 3.56
CA ASP A 27 7.41 12.31 3.71
C ASP A 27 7.37 10.94 3.02
N TRP A 28 6.37 10.13 3.37
CA TRP A 28 6.04 8.94 2.61
C TRP A 28 5.47 9.30 1.23
N GLY A 29 6.01 8.67 0.19
CA GLY A 29 5.56 8.86 -1.20
C GLY A 29 5.52 7.57 -1.99
N LEU A 30 4.76 7.59 -3.09
CA LEU A 30 4.79 6.55 -4.12
C LEU A 30 6.11 6.62 -4.89
N ILE A 31 6.75 5.48 -5.11
CA ILE A 31 7.89 5.43 -6.03
C ILE A 31 7.36 5.32 -7.46
N THR A 32 7.65 6.34 -8.27
CA THR A 32 7.33 6.40 -9.70
C THR A 32 8.59 6.74 -10.49
N ASN A 33 9.28 5.74 -11.02
CA ASN A 33 10.49 5.91 -11.81
C ASN A 33 10.62 4.79 -12.86
N SER A 34 11.74 4.75 -13.60
CA SER A 34 11.95 3.76 -14.67
C SER A 34 11.89 2.30 -14.21
N ALA A 35 12.05 2.03 -12.91
CA ALA A 35 11.99 0.69 -12.32
C ALA A 35 10.71 0.41 -11.52
N HIS A 36 9.86 1.43 -11.26
CA HIS A 36 8.69 1.30 -10.39
C HIS A 36 7.48 2.00 -11.00
N GLN A 37 6.39 1.25 -11.14
CA GLN A 37 5.13 1.73 -11.70
C GLN A 37 3.96 1.28 -10.83
N PRO A 38 3.31 2.19 -10.09
CA PRO A 38 2.07 1.89 -9.36
C PRO A 38 0.92 1.48 -10.29
N SER A 39 0.04 0.63 -9.77
CA SER A 39 -1.22 0.21 -10.41
C SER A 39 -2.39 0.49 -9.47
N GLY A 40 -3.40 1.22 -9.93
CA GLY A 40 -4.65 1.42 -9.17
C GLY A 40 -4.52 2.26 -7.89
N VAL A 41 -3.30 2.66 -7.53
CA VAL A 41 -2.98 3.59 -6.44
C VAL A 41 -2.82 4.98 -7.03
N THR A 42 -3.30 5.99 -6.32
CA THR A 42 -3.31 7.40 -6.74
C THR A 42 -2.54 8.32 -5.81
N GLY A 43 -2.29 7.88 -4.58
CA GLY A 43 -1.57 8.68 -3.60
C GLY A 43 -1.36 7.93 -2.29
N VAL A 44 -0.54 8.52 -1.44
CA VAL A 44 -0.45 8.18 -0.02
C VAL A 44 -0.55 9.46 0.78
N VAL A 45 -1.37 9.47 1.83
CA VAL A 45 -1.47 10.56 2.79
C VAL A 45 -0.89 10.09 4.12
N GLN A 46 -0.01 10.91 4.68
CA GLN A 46 0.60 10.64 5.97
C GLN A 46 -0.28 11.23 7.08
N HIS A 47 -0.68 10.40 8.04
CA HIS A 47 -1.29 10.82 9.29
C HIS A 47 -0.34 10.53 10.46
N ALA A 48 -0.69 11.02 11.65
CA ALA A 48 0.14 10.82 12.85
C ALA A 48 0.19 9.35 13.33
N ASP A 49 -0.74 8.50 12.89
CA ASP A 49 -0.90 7.12 13.36
C ASP A 49 -0.88 6.07 12.23
N ARG A 50 -0.95 6.50 10.97
CA ARG A 50 -1.07 5.61 9.79
C ARG A 50 -0.70 6.30 8.49
N LEU A 51 -0.48 5.49 7.46
CA LEU A 51 -0.50 5.93 6.07
C LEU A 51 -1.87 5.59 5.47
N GLU A 52 -2.50 6.54 4.79
CA GLU A 52 -3.71 6.28 4.00
C GLU A 52 -3.32 6.13 2.54
N LEU A 53 -3.44 4.90 2.03
CA LEU A 53 -3.23 4.57 0.63
C LEU A 53 -4.51 4.87 -0.15
N GLN A 54 -4.43 5.79 -1.10
CA GLN A 54 -5.57 6.19 -1.91
C GLN A 54 -5.62 5.34 -3.18
N HIS A 55 -6.71 4.59 -3.35
CA HIS A 55 -6.97 3.78 -4.54
C HIS A 55 -8.41 4.01 -4.97
N ALA A 56 -8.66 5.15 -5.63
CA ALA A 56 -10.00 5.58 -6.03
C ALA A 56 -10.57 4.69 -7.15
N VAL A 57 -10.99 3.49 -6.77
CA VAL A 57 -11.56 2.49 -7.67
C VAL A 57 -13.00 2.23 -7.24
N SER A 58 -13.89 2.01 -8.20
CA SER A 58 -15.31 1.71 -7.92
C SER A 58 -15.49 0.27 -7.42
N ALA A 59 -14.68 -0.17 -6.45
CA ALA A 59 -14.68 -1.53 -5.96
C ALA A 59 -15.95 -1.85 -5.15
N THR A 60 -16.40 -3.09 -5.26
CA THR A 60 -17.54 -3.64 -4.50
C THR A 60 -17.07 -4.47 -3.32
N HIS A 61 -15.91 -5.13 -3.43
CA HIS A 61 -15.36 -6.00 -2.38
C HIS A 61 -13.84 -5.92 -2.31
N VAL A 62 -13.30 -6.10 -1.11
CA VAL A 62 -11.89 -6.41 -0.92
C VAL A 62 -11.70 -7.92 -1.09
N VAL A 63 -10.85 -8.34 -2.04
CA VAL A 63 -10.46 -9.76 -2.17
C VAL A 63 -9.22 -10.03 -1.33
N SER A 64 -8.19 -9.21 -1.49
CA SER A 64 -7.00 -9.25 -0.64
C SER A 64 -6.25 -7.92 -0.64
N MET A 65 -5.47 -7.70 0.41
CA MET A 65 -4.50 -6.61 0.50
C MET A 65 -3.36 -7.09 1.39
N LEU A 66 -2.16 -7.13 0.83
CA LEU A 66 -0.94 -7.47 1.53
C LEU A 66 0.00 -6.29 1.46
N VAL A 67 0.69 -6.08 2.57
CA VAL A 67 1.75 -5.10 2.68
C VAL A 67 2.92 -5.77 3.40
N THR A 68 4.11 -5.63 2.84
CA THR A 68 5.34 -6.14 3.46
C THR A 68 6.41 -5.07 3.46
N VAL A 69 7.27 -5.15 4.45
CA VAL A 69 8.54 -4.43 4.48
C VAL A 69 9.55 -5.14 3.58
N ASP A 70 10.53 -4.40 3.07
CA ASP A 70 11.74 -4.96 2.48
C ASP A 70 12.79 -5.36 3.53
N GLU A 71 13.95 -5.84 3.09
CA GLU A 71 15.04 -6.27 3.97
C GLU A 71 15.57 -5.15 4.88
N THR A 72 15.57 -3.90 4.40
CA THR A 72 16.05 -2.74 5.16
C THR A 72 15.16 -2.53 6.38
N TYR A 73 13.84 -2.49 6.18
CA TYR A 73 12.89 -2.30 7.27
C TYR A 73 12.71 -3.56 8.12
N ALA A 74 12.78 -4.75 7.53
CA ALA A 74 12.74 -6.01 8.27
C ALA A 74 13.90 -6.11 9.27
N ALA A 75 15.12 -5.75 8.87
CA ALA A 75 16.29 -5.75 9.75
C ALA A 75 16.14 -4.79 10.95
N SER A 76 15.37 -3.71 10.80
CA SER A 76 15.03 -2.78 11.89
C SER A 76 13.89 -3.24 12.80
N GLY A 77 13.30 -4.41 12.51
CA GLY A 77 12.13 -4.92 13.24
C GLY A 77 10.84 -4.15 12.94
N LEU A 78 10.79 -3.40 11.83
CA LEU A 78 9.57 -2.75 11.38
C LEU A 78 8.58 -3.83 10.91
N ARG A 79 7.33 -3.67 11.33
CA ARG A 79 6.18 -4.45 10.88
C ARG A 79 5.12 -3.52 10.35
N VAL A 80 4.27 -4.03 9.48
CA VAL A 80 3.20 -3.26 8.86
C VAL A 80 1.94 -4.10 8.76
N GLY A 81 0.79 -3.49 9.01
CA GLY A 81 -0.53 -4.11 8.86
C GLY A 81 -1.42 -3.25 7.99
N ALA A 82 -2.15 -3.88 7.07
CA ALA A 82 -3.16 -3.22 6.25
C ALA A 82 -4.56 -3.38 6.84
N SER A 83 -5.29 -2.28 6.92
CA SER A 83 -6.74 -2.24 7.10
C SER A 83 -7.35 -1.82 5.76
N ALA A 84 -7.81 -2.80 4.99
CA ALA A 84 -8.24 -2.61 3.62
C ALA A 84 -9.65 -2.03 3.54
N GLY A 85 -9.84 -1.05 2.65
CA GLY A 85 -11.16 -0.51 2.29
C GLY A 85 -11.40 -0.56 0.79
N LEU A 86 -12.52 0.02 0.34
CA LEU A 86 -12.94 -0.03 -1.07
C LEU A 86 -12.36 1.12 -1.93
N ALA A 87 -12.08 2.26 -1.31
CA ALA A 87 -11.52 3.44 -1.99
C ALA A 87 -10.19 3.94 -1.37
N LEU A 88 -9.95 3.55 -0.12
CA LEU A 88 -8.73 3.84 0.62
C LEU A 88 -8.41 2.67 1.54
N SER A 89 -7.13 2.48 1.84
CA SER A 89 -6.65 1.49 2.80
C SER A 89 -5.70 2.15 3.77
N ASN A 90 -5.82 1.82 5.05
CA ASN A 90 -4.92 2.33 6.07
C ASN A 90 -3.77 1.33 6.30
N LEU A 91 -2.54 1.82 6.36
CA LEU A 91 -1.34 1.06 6.69
C LEU A 91 -0.82 1.55 8.04
N TYR A 92 -0.75 0.64 9.01
CA TYR A 92 -0.24 0.94 10.35
C TYR A 92 1.16 0.33 10.50
N LEU A 93 2.11 1.15 10.96
CA LEU A 93 3.50 0.75 11.16
C LEU A 93 3.74 0.41 12.62
N TYR A 94 4.52 -0.63 12.91
CA TYR A 94 4.85 -1.07 14.27
C TYR A 94 6.33 -1.41 14.37
N SER A 95 6.92 -1.31 15.56
CA SER A 95 8.31 -1.72 15.81
C SER A 95 8.37 -2.83 16.86
N GLY A 96 9.21 -3.85 16.60
CA GLY A 96 9.45 -4.95 17.53
C GLY A 96 8.14 -5.63 17.93
N ALA A 97 7.93 -5.87 19.22
CA ALA A 97 6.71 -6.49 19.76
C ALA A 97 5.56 -5.49 20.05
N SER A 98 5.74 -4.18 19.82
CA SER A 98 4.74 -3.17 20.18
C SER A 98 3.44 -3.34 19.37
N ALA A 99 2.29 -3.18 20.05
CA ALA A 99 0.98 -3.09 19.43
C ALA A 99 0.52 -1.64 19.19
N THR A 100 1.33 -0.64 19.59
CA THR A 100 1.03 0.77 19.34
C THR A 100 1.57 1.17 17.97
N PRO A 101 0.74 1.75 17.07
CA PRO A 101 1.21 2.27 15.80
C PRO A 101 2.27 3.35 15.99
N LEU A 102 3.31 3.31 15.18
CA LEU A 102 4.31 4.37 15.07
C LEU A 102 3.72 5.56 14.32
N ASN A 103 4.26 6.75 14.59
CA ASN A 103 4.09 7.89 13.69
C ASN A 103 4.88 7.64 12.40
N PRO A 104 4.23 7.50 11.22
CA PRO A 104 4.95 7.25 9.98
C PRO A 104 5.98 8.31 9.62
N ALA A 105 5.79 9.56 10.06
CA ALA A 105 6.74 10.65 9.82
C ALA A 105 8.12 10.37 10.44
N THR A 106 8.19 9.55 11.50
CA THR A 106 9.45 9.19 12.16
C THR A 106 10.11 7.95 11.57
N VAL A 107 9.48 7.30 10.58
CA VAL A 107 10.00 6.10 9.92
C VAL A 107 10.52 6.49 8.55
N ALA A 108 11.85 6.52 8.41
CA ALA A 108 12.53 6.86 7.17
C ALA A 108 13.80 6.02 6.98
N ALA A 109 14.07 5.66 5.74
CA ALA A 109 15.31 5.00 5.33
C ALA A 109 15.57 5.30 3.85
N THR A 110 16.82 5.61 3.50
CA THR A 110 17.20 5.96 2.12
C THR A 110 16.76 4.91 1.08
N ASN A 111 16.84 3.64 1.46
CA ASN A 111 16.53 2.51 0.58
C ASN A 111 15.38 1.62 1.07
N GLY A 112 14.73 1.94 2.20
CA GLY A 112 13.68 1.12 2.77
C GLY A 112 12.32 1.34 2.08
N ASN A 113 11.63 0.24 1.78
CA ASN A 113 10.36 0.23 1.05
C ASN A 113 9.27 -0.53 1.78
N LEU A 114 8.05 -0.07 1.60
CA LEU A 114 6.85 -0.90 1.78
C LEU A 114 6.35 -1.32 0.42
N TRP A 115 6.13 -2.62 0.26
CA TRP A 115 5.54 -3.20 -0.95
C TRP A 115 4.08 -3.51 -0.67
N VAL A 116 3.20 -2.92 -1.46
CA VAL A 116 1.75 -3.14 -1.38
C VAL A 116 1.29 -3.89 -2.61
N THR A 117 0.49 -4.93 -2.40
CA THR A 117 -0.25 -5.66 -3.45
C THR A 117 -1.62 -6.05 -2.93
N GLY A 118 -2.67 -5.75 -3.69
CA GLY A 118 -4.03 -6.12 -3.37
C GLY A 118 -4.89 -6.28 -4.62
N TYR A 119 -5.99 -7.00 -4.44
CA TYR A 119 -7.01 -7.19 -5.46
C TYR A 119 -8.36 -6.74 -4.92
N LEU A 120 -9.03 -5.88 -5.67
CA LEU A 120 -10.36 -5.39 -5.35
C LEU A 120 -11.34 -5.83 -6.44
N LEU A 121 -12.48 -6.38 -6.05
CA LEU A 121 -13.52 -6.81 -7.00
C LEU A 121 -14.24 -5.58 -7.55
N LEU A 122 -14.26 -5.45 -8.87
CA LEU A 122 -15.03 -4.43 -9.58
C LEU A 122 -16.45 -4.92 -9.90
N PRO A 123 -17.39 -4.00 -10.15
CA PRO A 123 -18.68 -4.33 -10.73
C PRO A 123 -18.52 -5.12 -12.04
N ALA A 124 -19.56 -5.88 -12.38
CA ALA A 124 -19.71 -6.41 -13.73
C ALA A 124 -19.58 -5.27 -14.76
N ALA A 125 -19.06 -5.62 -15.95
CA ALA A 125 -18.89 -4.66 -17.04
C ALA A 125 -20.24 -4.15 -17.57
#